data_AF-A0A1Q9LD39-F1
#
_entry.id   AF-A0A1Q9LD39-F1
#
_cell.length_a   1.000
_cell.length_b   1.000
_cell.length_c   1.000
_cell.angle_alpha   90.00
_cell.angle_beta   90.00
_cell.angle_gamma   90.00
#
_symmetry.space_group_name_H-M   'P 1'
#
loop_
_entity.id
_entity.type
_entity.pdbx_description
1 polymer ?
#
loop_
_entity_poly.entity_id
_entity_poly.type
_entity_poly.pdbx_seq_one_letter_code
_entity_poly.pdbx_strand_id
1 'polypeptide(L)' 'MTPEGAGGRPSAATGGAAPRARRKPSLAEIFGDVLPDTTSDERDPAPPEADDWYERNRPPHHGT' A
#
# COMPACT_ATOMS: atom_id res chain seq x y z
N MET A 1 -45.55 2.97 -21.72
CA MET A 1 -45.13 1.57 -22.00
C MET A 1 -43.62 1.52 -21.81
N THR A 2 -43.19 0.79 -20.74
CA THR A 2 -41.82 0.30 -20.38
C THR A 2 -40.71 1.32 -20.01
N PRO A 3 -39.75 0.97 -19.11
CA PRO A 3 -39.88 1.23 -17.66
C PRO A 3 -38.63 1.89 -17.00
N GLU A 4 -38.71 2.09 -15.68
CA GLU A 4 -37.62 2.39 -14.74
C GLU A 4 -36.36 1.51 -14.91
N GLY A 5 -35.19 2.12 -14.67
CA GLY A 5 -33.91 1.45 -14.49
C GLY A 5 -33.32 1.75 -13.11
N ALA A 6 -33.34 0.73 -12.25
CA ALA A 6 -32.86 0.71 -10.88
C ALA A 6 -31.32 0.74 -10.76
N GLY A 7 -30.83 1.20 -9.61
CA GLY A 7 -29.44 1.07 -9.19
C GLY A 7 -29.30 1.26 -7.69
N GLY A 8 -29.50 0.17 -6.94
CA GLY A 8 -29.74 0.16 -5.50
C GLY A 8 -28.55 0.53 -4.60
N ARG A 9 -28.91 1.04 -3.42
CA ARG A 9 -28.09 0.96 -2.19
C ARG A 9 -28.75 -0.06 -1.25
N PRO A 10 -28.14 -0.42 -0.11
CA PRO A 10 -26.82 -1.01 0.12
C PRO A 10 -26.97 -2.33 0.91
N SER A 11 -26.03 -3.28 0.80
CA SER A 11 -26.08 -4.48 1.66
C SER A 11 -25.04 -4.41 2.77
N ALA A 12 -25.52 -4.17 3.99
CA ALA A 12 -24.78 -4.41 5.22
C ALA A 12 -24.71 -5.91 5.49
N ALA A 13 -23.53 -6.39 5.91
CA ALA A 13 -23.37 -7.72 6.48
C ALA A 13 -22.81 -7.61 7.91
N THR A 14 -23.55 -8.25 8.81
CA THR A 14 -23.38 -8.33 10.27
C THR A 14 -22.34 -9.37 10.68
N GLY A 15 -21.57 -9.06 11.73
CA GLY A 15 -21.33 -9.96 12.88
C GLY A 15 -20.33 -11.12 12.76
N GLY A 16 -19.18 -10.94 13.42
CA GLY A 16 -18.32 -12.02 13.90
C GLY A 16 -17.14 -11.43 14.67
N ALA A 17 -17.07 -11.61 15.99
CA ALA A 17 -15.95 -11.14 16.81
C ALA A 17 -14.72 -12.03 16.55
N ALA A 18 -14.06 -11.81 15.41
CA ALA A 18 -12.72 -12.31 15.18
C ALA A 18 -11.79 -11.75 16.28
N PRO A 19 -10.77 -12.50 16.74
CA PRO A 19 -9.72 -11.93 17.59
C PRO A 19 -9.27 -10.64 16.91
N ARG A 20 -9.14 -9.53 17.66
CA ARG A 20 -8.78 -8.22 17.10
C ARG A 20 -7.49 -8.40 16.28
N ALA A 21 -7.65 -8.65 14.99
CA ALA A 21 -6.56 -8.63 14.05
C ALA A 21 -5.99 -7.25 14.22
N ARG A 22 -4.69 -7.16 14.53
CA ARG A 22 -3.99 -5.88 14.62
C ARG A 22 -4.35 -5.16 13.33
N ARG A 23 -5.07 -4.02 13.45
CA ARG A 23 -5.54 -3.30 12.27
C ARG A 23 -4.29 -3.02 11.43
N LYS A 24 -4.31 -3.45 10.17
CA LYS A 24 -3.21 -3.11 9.27
C LYS A 24 -3.18 -1.58 9.19
N PRO A 25 -2.01 -0.95 9.42
CA PRO A 25 -1.90 0.49 9.28
C PRO A 25 -2.38 0.89 7.88
N SER A 26 -3.09 2.00 7.81
CA SER A 26 -3.58 2.51 6.51
C SER A 26 -2.41 2.98 5.65
N LEU A 27 -2.61 3.10 4.34
CA LEU A 27 -1.56 3.63 3.45
C LEU A 27 -1.14 5.03 3.89
N ALA A 28 -2.09 5.90 4.23
CA ALA A 28 -1.80 7.25 4.74
C ALA A 28 -1.04 7.22 6.08
N GLU A 29 -1.25 6.20 6.91
CA GLU A 29 -0.48 6.02 8.15
C GLU A 29 0.97 5.61 7.89
N ILE A 30 1.23 4.87 6.81
CA ILE A 30 2.58 4.44 6.42
C ILE A 30 3.31 5.52 5.61
N PHE A 31 2.60 6.15 4.67
CA PHE A 31 3.19 7.01 3.63
C PHE A 31 2.85 8.50 3.80
N GLY A 32 1.95 8.86 4.72
CA GLY A 32 1.46 10.22 4.91
C GLY A 32 0.32 10.61 3.96
N ASP A 33 -0.18 11.83 4.14
CA ASP A 33 -1.26 12.40 3.31
C ASP A 33 -0.75 13.18 2.09
N VAL A 34 0.56 13.48 2.05
CA VAL A 34 1.20 14.27 1.00
C VAL A 34 1.98 13.31 0.09
N LEU A 35 1.56 13.24 -1.18
CA LEU A 35 2.29 12.52 -2.21
C LEU A 35 3.37 13.43 -2.83
N PRO A 36 4.45 12.85 -3.39
CA PRO A 36 5.41 13.63 -4.15
C PRO A 36 4.75 14.26 -5.39
N ASP A 37 5.21 15.46 -5.77
CA ASP A 37 4.71 16.19 -6.94
C ASP A 37 5.02 15.49 -8.29
N THR A 38 5.99 14.58 -8.29
CA THR A 38 6.45 13.84 -9.46
C THR A 38 6.38 12.34 -9.23
N THR A 39 6.01 11.57 -10.25
CA THR A 39 6.03 10.10 -10.21
C THR A 39 7.46 9.56 -10.33
N SER A 40 7.63 8.23 -10.26
CA SER A 40 8.95 7.65 -10.46
C SER A 40 9.44 7.67 -11.91
N ASP A 41 8.55 7.76 -12.91
CA ASP A 41 8.95 7.77 -14.32
C ASP A 41 9.38 9.16 -14.81
N GLU A 42 8.86 10.21 -14.16
CA GLU A 42 9.22 11.60 -14.45
C GLU A 42 10.53 12.06 -13.77
N ARG A 43 10.99 11.32 -12.75
CA ARG A 43 12.23 11.63 -12.03
C ARG A 43 13.45 11.11 -12.80
N ASP A 44 14.53 11.89 -12.79
CA ASP A 44 15.81 11.46 -13.36
C ASP A 44 16.29 10.17 -12.67
N PRO A 45 16.76 9.16 -13.43
CA PRO A 45 17.28 7.93 -12.85
C PRO A 45 18.59 8.23 -12.09
N ALA A 46 18.47 8.57 -10.81
CA ALA A 46 19.61 8.63 -9.92
C ALA A 46 20.30 7.25 -9.88
N PRO A 47 21.64 7.19 -9.84
CA PRO A 47 22.34 5.92 -9.71
C PRO A 47 21.80 5.19 -8.48
N PRO A 48 21.49 3.89 -8.59
CA PRO A 48 20.99 3.16 -7.46
C PRO A 48 22.09 3.15 -6.39
N GLU A 49 21.86 3.82 -5.26
CA GLU A 49 22.62 3.67 -4.00
C GLU A 49 22.44 2.24 -3.40
N ALA A 50 22.18 1.25 -4.26
CA ALA A 50 21.70 -0.06 -3.91
C ALA A 50 22.84 -0.95 -3.44
N ASP A 51 24.02 -0.89 -4.07
CA ASP A 51 25.14 -1.76 -3.72
C ASP A 51 25.70 -1.40 -2.34
N ASP A 52 26.02 -0.11 -2.11
CA ASP A 52 26.51 0.37 -0.82
C ASP A 52 25.49 0.16 0.30
N TRP A 53 24.20 0.40 0.04
CA TRP A 53 23.15 0.11 1.02
C TRP A 53 23.05 -1.39 1.30
N TYR A 54 23.07 -2.22 0.26
CA TYR A 54 22.95 -3.66 0.37
C TYR A 54 24.12 -4.27 1.14
N GLU A 55 25.37 -3.85 0.87
CA GLU A 55 26.55 -4.28 1.61
C GLU A 55 26.45 -3.94 3.10
N ARG A 56 25.94 -2.74 3.43
CA ARG A 56 25.76 -2.27 4.82
C ARG A 56 24.61 -2.97 5.55
N ASN A 57 23.65 -3.53 4.84
CA ASN A 57 22.46 -4.16 5.40
C ASN A 57 22.38 -5.68 5.14
N ARG A 58 23.43 -6.26 4.54
CA ARG A 58 23.47 -7.68 4.21
C ARG A 58 23.35 -8.53 5.47
N PRO A 59 22.38 -9.46 5.54
CA PRO A 59 22.27 -10.36 6.68
C PRO A 59 23.54 -11.21 6.86
N PRO A 60 23.94 -11.55 8.10
CA PRO A 60 25.20 -12.24 8.39
C PRO A 60 25.31 -13.65 7.77
N HIS A 61 24.19 -14.25 7.36
CA HIS A 61 24.13 -15.59 6.75
C HIS A 61 24.20 -15.57 5.22
N HIS A 62 24.33 -14.40 4.59
CA HIS A 62 24.16 -14.29 3.15
C HIS A 62 25.40 -14.77 2.34
N GLY A 63 26.38 -15.41 3.00
CA GLY A 63 27.63 -15.88 2.40
C GLY A 63 28.00 -17.33 2.75
N THR A 64 27.04 -18.15 3.15
CA THR A 64 27.20 -19.58 3.41
C THR A 64 26.39 -20.42 2.43
#